data_AF-A0A7W0SJK9-F1
#
_entry.id   AF-A0A7W0SJK9-F1
#
_cell.length_a   1.000
_cell.length_b   1.000
_cell.length_c   1.000
_cell.angle_alpha   90.00
_cell.angle_beta   90.00
_cell.angle_gamma   90.00
#
_symmetry.space_group_name_H-M   'P 1'
#
loop_
_entity.id
_entity.type
_entity.pdbx_description
1 polymer ?
#
loop_
_entity_poly.entity_id
_entity_poly.type
_entity_poly.pdbx_seq_one_letter_code
_entity_poly.pdbx_strand_id
1 'polypeptide(L)' 'MLPVLAIFHVVVSFSMMGLILMHSGREAGLGGMGFTPASQGGTHIVERNLTRVTIVVAIVFFLNTVALFHLLT' A
#
# COMPACT_ATOMS: atom_id res chain seq x y z
N MET A 1 -14.60 17.23 -14.15
CA MET A 1 -14.62 16.21 -13.08
C MET A 1 -13.79 14.97 -13.42
N LEU A 2 -14.01 14.33 -14.57
CA LEU A 2 -13.24 13.16 -15.03
C LEU A 2 -11.70 13.25 -14.95
N PRO A 3 -11.03 14.33 -15.42
CA PRO A 3 -9.57 14.39 -15.37
C PRO A 3 -9.01 14.42 -13.95
N VAL A 4 -9.74 15.02 -13.00
CA VAL A 4 -9.34 15.08 -11.59
C VAL A 4 -9.37 13.69 -10.96
N LEU A 5 -10.44 12.92 -11.20
CA LEU A 5 -10.56 11.54 -10.72
C LEU A 5 -9.51 10.62 -11.35
N ALA A 6 -9.23 10.79 -12.64
CA ALA A 6 -8.21 10.00 -13.35
C ALA A 6 -6.79 10.28 -12.80
N ILE A 7 -6.42 11.54 -12.60
CA ILE A 7 -5.12 11.90 -11.99
C ILE A 7 -5.04 11.36 -10.56
N PHE A 8 -6.11 11.53 -9.77
CA PHE A 8 -6.17 11.00 -8.41
C PHE A 8 -6.02 9.46 -8.40
N HIS A 9 -6.65 8.76 -9.35
CA HIS A 9 -6.53 7.32 -9.48
C HIS A 9 -5.09 6.88 -9.75
N VAL A 10 -4.38 7.55 -10.67
CA VAL A 10 -2.97 7.25 -10.96
C VAL A 10 -2.09 7.41 -9.72
N VAL A 11 -2.26 8.51 -8.96
CA VAL A 11 -1.49 8.75 -7.73
C VAL A 11 -1.75 7.68 -6.67
N VAL A 12 -3.02 7.28 -6.50
CA VAL A 12 -3.40 6.24 -5.55
C VAL A 12 -2.84 4.87 -5.97
N SER A 13 -2.83 4.55 -7.27
CA SER A 13 -2.22 3.33 -7.81
C SER A 13 -0.72 3.24 -7.52
N PHE A 14 0.04 4.32 -7.79
CA PHE A 14 1.47 4.37 -7.49
C PHE A 14 1.75 4.28 -5.98
N SER A 15 0.92 4.94 -5.17
CA SER A 15 1.02 4.85 -3.71
C SER A 15 0.79 3.41 -3.23
N MET A 16 -0.23 2.74 -3.77
CA MET A 16 -0.52 1.35 -3.42
C MET A 16 0.62 0.39 -3.83
N MET A 17 1.16 0.55 -5.05
CA MET A 17 2.34 -0.21 -5.50
C MET A 17 3.53 -0.02 -4.55
N GLY A 18 3.84 1.23 -4.18
CA GLY A 18 4.91 1.53 -3.24
C GLY A 18 4.72 0.85 -1.88
N LEU A 19 3.50 0.92 -1.33
CA LEU A 19 3.15 0.29 -0.05
C LEU A 19 3.25 -1.25 -0.09
N ILE A 20 2.85 -1.88 -1.20
CA ILE A 20 2.97 -3.34 -1.39
C ILE A 20 4.45 -3.74 -1.45
N LEU A 21 5.27 -2.99 -2.20
CA LEU A 21 6.71 -3.27 -2.29
C LEU A 21 7.41 -3.13 -0.94
N MET A 22 7.02 -2.17 -0.11
CA MET A 22 7.53 -2.04 1.26
C MET A 22 7.20 -3.26 2.12
N HIS A 23 6.09 -3.97 1.84
CA HIS A 23 5.78 -5.24 2.51
C HIS A 23 6.70 -6.37 2.05
N SER A 24 7.02 -6.43 0.75
CA SER A 24 7.90 -7.46 0.17
C SER A 24 9.36 -7.31 0.59
N GLY A 25 9.86 -6.08 0.77
CA GLY A 25 11.25 -5.82 1.17
C GLY A 25 11.67 -6.46 2.49
N ARG A 26 10.70 -6.76 3.37
CA ARG A 26 10.92 -7.51 4.62
C ARG A 26 11.29 -8.98 4.38
N GLU A 27 10.57 -9.65 3.47
CA GLU A 27 10.75 -11.07 3.17
C GLU A 27 11.92 -11.32 2.21
N ALA A 28 12.27 -10.33 1.37
CA ALA A 28 13.43 -10.41 0.47
C ALA A 28 14.77 -10.08 1.16
N GLY A 29 14.75 -9.39 2.31
CA GLY A 29 15.94 -8.94 3.04
C GLY A 29 16.47 -9.91 4.11
N LEU A 30 17.13 -9.37 5.14
CA LEU A 30 17.73 -10.13 6.26
C LEU A 30 16.73 -11.06 6.98
N GLY A 31 15.45 -10.65 7.08
CA GLY A 31 14.39 -11.45 7.69
C GLY A 31 14.05 -12.73 6.92
N GLY A 32 14.19 -12.73 5.58
CA GLY A 32 14.02 -13.92 4.75
C GLY A 32 15.22 -14.88 4.78
N MET A 33 16.40 -14.39 5.16
CA MET A 33 17.63 -15.18 5.30
C MET A 33 17.77 -15.83 6.69
N GLY A 34 16.76 -15.72 7.56
CA GLY A 34 16.79 -16.30 8.91
C GLY A 34 17.55 -15.47 9.95
N PHE A 35 18.04 -14.28 9.59
CA PHE A 35 18.60 -13.33 10.55
C PHE A 35 17.47 -12.60 11.27
N THR A 36 17.16 -13.04 12.49
CA THR A 36 16.23 -12.33 13.37
C THR A 36 17.03 -11.31 14.20
N PRO A 37 16.97 -10.00 13.91
CA PRO A 37 17.67 -9.02 14.73
C PRO A 37 17.10 -9.04 16.16
N ALA A 38 17.96 -8.96 17.17
CA ALA A 38 17.56 -9.03 18.59
C ALA A 38 16.67 -7.85 19.06
N SER A 39 16.51 -6.81 18.23
CA SER A 39 15.69 -5.62 18.50
C SER A 39 14.41 -5.60 17.64
N GLN A 40 13.53 -6.58 17.87
CA GLN A 40 12.25 -6.76 17.16
C GLN A 40 11.09 -5.90 17.73
N GLY A 41 11.30 -5.21 18.86
CA GLY A 41 10.23 -4.50 19.56
C GLY A 41 9.67 -3.30 18.79
N GLY A 42 10.52 -2.54 18.09
CA GLY A 42 10.12 -1.36 17.32
C GLY A 42 9.61 -1.68 15.92
N THR A 43 10.15 -2.72 15.27
CA THR A 43 9.80 -3.11 13.90
C THR A 43 8.38 -3.68 13.79
N HIS A 44 7.93 -4.42 14.80
CA HIS A 44 6.58 -4.99 14.83
C HIS A 44 5.46 -3.91 14.86
N ILE A 45 5.72 -2.76 15.49
CA ILE A 45 4.78 -1.62 15.50
C ILE A 45 4.71 -0.99 14.11
N VAL A 46 5.86 -0.80 13.46
CA VAL A 46 5.94 -0.25 12.10
C VAL A 46 5.24 -1.16 11.10
N GLU A 47 5.41 -2.48 11.20
CA GLU A 47 4.73 -3.47 10.33
C GLU A 47 3.21 -3.36 10.43
N ARG A 48 2.67 -3.33 11.65
CA ARG A 48 1.21 -3.19 11.87
C ARG A 48 0.66 -1.88 11.34
N ASN A 49 1.41 -0.78 11.50
CA ASN A 49 1.01 0.52 10.97
C ASN A 49 1.05 0.52 9.43
N LEU A 50 2.09 -0.07 8.83
CA LEU A 50 2.20 -0.19 7.39
C LEU A 50 1.03 -0.98 6.81
N THR A 51 0.67 -2.14 7.41
CA THR A 51 -0.52 -2.90 7.01
C THR A 51 -1.78 -2.06 7.11
N ARG A 52 -1.96 -1.31 8.20
CA ARG A 52 -3.16 -0.46 8.39
C ARG A 52 -3.26 0.62 7.30
N VAL A 53 -2.15 1.29 6.99
CA VAL A 53 -2.10 2.30 5.93
C VAL A 53 -2.37 1.69 4.56
N THR A 54 -1.78 0.53 4.25
CA THR A 54 -2.05 -0.20 2.99
C THR A 54 -3.52 -0.55 2.84
N ILE A 55 -4.18 -1.03 3.90
CA ILE A 55 -5.62 -1.35 3.88
C ILE A 55 -6.44 -0.09 3.58
N VAL A 56 -6.16 1.02 4.25
CA VAL A 56 -6.88 2.28 4.01
C VAL A 56 -6.70 2.75 2.56
N VAL A 57 -5.47 2.72 2.04
CA VAL A 57 -5.17 3.11 0.65
C VAL A 57 -5.83 2.16 -0.35
N ALA A 58 -5.86 0.86 -0.06
CA ALA A 58 -6.53 -0.14 -0.91
C ALA A 58 -8.04 0.10 -1.01
N ILE A 59 -8.69 0.46 0.10
CA ILE A 59 -10.12 0.83 0.11
C ILE A 59 -10.36 2.08 -0.74
N VAL A 60 -9.53 3.12 -0.58
CA VAL A 60 -9.63 4.36 -1.37
C VAL A 60 -9.41 4.07 -2.86
N PHE A 61 -8.43 3.23 -3.20
CA PHE A 61 -8.19 2.78 -4.57
C PHE A 61 -9.45 2.12 -5.16
N PHE A 62 -10.01 1.13 -4.47
CA PHE A 62 -11.19 0.40 -4.92
C PHE A 62 -12.40 1.32 -5.13
N LEU A 63 -12.69 2.20 -4.17
CA LEU A 63 -13.79 3.16 -4.30
C LEU A 63 -13.60 4.10 -5.49
N ASN A 64 -12.36 4.56 -5.74
CA ASN A 64 -12.06 5.42 -6.88
C ASN A 64 -12.17 4.65 -8.21
N THR A 65 -11.77 3.38 -8.26
CA THR A 65 -11.97 2.51 -9.44
C THR A 65 -13.45 2.37 -9.78
N VAL A 66 -14.29 2.10 -8.78
CA VAL A 66 -15.75 1.97 -8.97
C VAL A 66 -16.37 3.29 -9.40
N ALA A 67 -15.95 4.41 -8.79
CA ALA A 67 -16.41 5.73 -9.17
C ALA A 67 -16.05 6.07 -10.62
N LEU A 68 -14.81 5.79 -11.06
CA LEU A 68 -14.39 5.98 -12.45
C LEU A 68 -15.21 5.11 -13.41
N PHE A 69 -15.43 3.84 -13.06
CA PHE A 69 -16.21 2.92 -13.88
C PHE A 69 -17.64 3.43 -14.12
N HIS A 70 -18.30 3.93 -13.07
CA HIS A 70 -19.66 4.46 -13.18
C HIS A 70 -19.74 5.81 -13.90
N LEU A 71 -18.68 6.63 -13.84
CA LEU A 71 -18.63 7.94 -14.51
C LEU A 71 -18.20 7.87 -15.98
N LEU A 72 -17.54 6.78 -16.37
CA LEU A 72 -17.08 6.54 -17.74
C LEU A 72 -18.08 5.73 -18.57
N THR A 73 -19.03 5.04 -17.91
CA THR A 73 -20.16 4.33 -18.52
C THR A 73 -21.32 5.29 -18.74
#